data_AF-A0A1H8A8I8-F1
#
_entry.id   AF-A0A1H8A8I8-F1
#
_cell.length_a   1.000
_cell.length_b   1.000
_cell.length_c   1.000
_cell.angle_alpha   90.00
_cell.angle_beta   90.00
_cell.angle_gamma   90.00
#
_symmetry.space_group_name_H-M   'P 1'
#
loop_
_entity.id
_entity.type
_entity.pdbx_description
1 polymer ?
#
loop_
_entity_poly.entity_id
_entity_poly.type
_entity_poly.pdbx_seq_one_letter_code
_entity_poly.pdbx_strand_id
1 'polypeptide(L)'
;MERASLVLRTAAGSAVLLLAVACSSSPSSTAPSAAPTTMAASAPATTAATSPAASAAAAGCGNGTAPTVSGSGPADTTGAAGKIATDYAEFFDPATSLNDKMALVENAQKVAPAMQAFAGNPQAAQTSVAVTGVDFTSASSADITYNVCLSGAVALKASKGKSVLDGGVWKVSDTTLCGLLQLQAGSSPIPGCS
;
A
#
# COMPACT_ATOMS: atom_id res chain seq x y z
N MET A 1 51.64 8.89 -6.02
CA MET A 1 51.51 8.46 -4.61
C MET A 1 50.18 7.72 -4.50
N GLU A 2 49.97 6.59 -5.17
CA GLU A 2 50.46 5.25 -4.83
C GLU A 2 50.23 4.90 -3.35
N ARG A 3 49.09 4.24 -3.07
CA ARG A 3 49.01 3.13 -2.10
C ARG A 3 48.09 2.05 -2.64
N ALA A 4 48.69 0.88 -2.74
CA ALA A 4 48.18 -0.36 -3.28
C ALA A 4 47.17 -1.06 -2.36
N SER A 5 46.20 -1.71 -3.00
CA SER A 5 45.71 -3.09 -2.82
C SER A 5 45.61 -3.70 -1.42
N LEU A 6 44.41 -4.19 -1.08
CA LEU A 6 44.28 -5.58 -0.61
C LEU A 6 42.94 -6.20 -1.03
N VAL A 7 43.04 -7.14 -1.95
CA VAL A 7 42.01 -8.10 -2.33
C VAL A 7 41.92 -9.14 -1.22
N LEU A 8 40.71 -9.42 -0.71
CA LEU A 8 40.45 -10.66 0.01
C LEU A 8 39.27 -11.40 -0.63
N ARG A 9 39.61 -12.45 -1.36
CA ARG A 9 38.70 -13.50 -1.81
C ARG A 9 38.47 -14.46 -0.64
N THR A 10 37.22 -14.73 -0.31
CA THR A 10 36.84 -15.96 0.40
C THR A 10 35.62 -16.57 -0.27
N ALA A 11 35.83 -17.72 -0.90
CA ALA A 11 34.81 -18.63 -1.34
C ALA A 11 34.44 -19.55 -0.18
N ALA A 12 33.15 -19.77 0.04
CA ALA A 12 32.63 -20.96 0.72
C ALA A 12 31.20 -21.19 0.23
N GLY A 13 31.03 -22.19 -0.63
CA GLY A 13 29.72 -22.71 -1.01
C GLY A 13 29.16 -23.64 0.06
N SER A 14 27.83 -23.79 0.05
CA SER A 14 26.98 -24.86 0.63
C SER A 14 25.56 -24.28 0.72
N ALA A 15 24.45 -24.96 0.48
CA ALA A 15 24.12 -26.25 -0.09
C ALA A 15 22.60 -26.16 -0.38
N VAL A 16 22.13 -26.87 -1.39
CA VAL A 16 20.70 -27.04 -1.70
C VAL A 16 19.99 -27.73 -0.53
N LEU A 17 18.81 -27.22 -0.14
CA LEU A 17 17.77 -28.06 0.48
C LEU A 17 16.39 -27.68 -0.06
N LEU A 18 15.84 -28.58 -0.88
CA LEU A 18 14.44 -28.63 -1.32
C LEU A 18 13.60 -29.21 -0.18
N LEU A 19 12.48 -28.59 0.17
CA LEU A 19 11.37 -29.25 0.84
C LEU A 19 10.05 -28.76 0.25
N ALA A 20 9.53 -29.56 -0.67
CA ALA A 20 8.13 -29.55 -1.06
C ALA A 20 7.31 -30.24 0.04
N VAL A 21 6.25 -29.60 0.52
CA VAL A 21 5.21 -30.28 1.30
C VAL A 21 3.88 -30.08 0.57
N ALA A 22 3.43 -31.15 -0.05
CA ALA A 22 2.12 -31.28 -0.67
C ALA A 22 1.30 -32.32 0.11
N CYS A 23 0.05 -31.95 0.38
CA CYS A 23 -1.12 -32.78 0.70
C CYS A 23 -1.04 -33.84 1.81
N SER A 24 -2.02 -33.80 2.72
CA SER A 24 -3.04 -34.87 2.80
C SER A 24 -4.02 -34.64 3.94
N SER A 25 -5.32 -34.69 3.61
CA SER A 25 -6.33 -35.46 4.35
C SER A 25 -7.65 -35.45 3.57
N SER A 26 -7.97 -36.57 2.93
CA SER A 26 -9.32 -36.93 2.47
C SER A 26 -9.98 -37.83 3.50
N PRO A 27 -11.32 -37.82 3.61
CA PRO A 27 -12.03 -39.07 3.34
C PRO A 27 -13.37 -38.92 2.56
N SER A 28 -13.51 -39.83 1.60
CA SER A 28 -14.64 -40.74 1.34
C SER A 28 -16.08 -40.22 1.11
N SER A 29 -16.55 -40.55 -0.10
CA SER A 29 -17.91 -40.46 -0.64
C SER A 29 -19.00 -41.13 0.18
N THR A 30 -20.18 -40.52 0.25
CA THR A 30 -21.46 -41.24 0.35
C THR A 30 -22.55 -40.42 -0.34
N ALA A 31 -23.17 -41.00 -1.37
CA ALA A 31 -24.34 -40.44 -2.04
C ALA A 31 -25.62 -40.71 -1.21
N PRO A 32 -26.67 -39.90 -1.42
CA PRO A 32 -28.00 -40.49 -1.46
C PRO A 32 -28.78 -40.06 -2.71
N SER A 33 -29.45 -41.04 -3.31
CA SER A 33 -30.46 -40.89 -4.36
C SER A 33 -31.82 -41.12 -3.70
N ALA A 34 -32.70 -40.10 -3.69
CA ALA A 34 -34.16 -40.22 -3.62
C ALA A 34 -34.82 -38.82 -3.66
N ALA A 35 -35.61 -38.56 -4.70
CA ALA A 35 -36.72 -37.59 -4.69
C ALA A 35 -38.04 -38.36 -4.36
N PRO A 36 -39.26 -37.76 -4.26
CA PRO A 36 -39.68 -36.36 -4.49
C PRO A 36 -40.78 -35.80 -3.50
N THR A 37 -41.32 -34.62 -3.85
CA THR A 37 -42.61 -33.98 -3.48
C THR A 37 -42.85 -33.42 -2.06
N THR A 38 -43.02 -32.09 -1.95
CA THR A 38 -44.30 -31.40 -1.60
C THR A 38 -44.15 -29.86 -1.66
N MET A 39 -45.22 -29.19 -2.10
CA MET A 39 -45.38 -27.72 -2.22
C MET A 39 -45.58 -26.99 -0.88
N ALA A 40 -45.27 -25.68 -0.93
CA ALA A 40 -45.98 -24.54 -0.31
C ALA A 40 -45.42 -23.85 0.95
N ALA A 41 -45.60 -22.52 0.92
CA ALA A 41 -45.69 -21.53 2.00
C ALA A 41 -44.45 -20.65 2.32
N SER A 42 -44.39 -19.54 1.58
CA SER A 42 -44.27 -18.14 2.01
C SER A 42 -43.66 -17.78 3.38
N ALA A 43 -42.57 -16.99 3.32
CA ALA A 43 -42.13 -15.84 4.16
C ALA A 43 -42.37 -15.90 5.69
N PRO A 44 -41.37 -15.55 6.54
CA PRO A 44 -40.72 -14.23 6.49
C PRO A 44 -39.21 -14.24 6.83
N ALA A 45 -38.51 -13.14 6.53
CA ALA A 45 -37.50 -12.55 7.40
C ALA A 45 -36.84 -11.36 6.69
N THR A 46 -37.29 -10.16 7.05
CA THR A 46 -36.46 -8.96 6.98
C THR A 46 -35.27 -9.16 7.91
N THR A 47 -34.15 -9.66 7.39
CA THR A 47 -32.85 -9.50 8.02
C THR A 47 -32.42 -8.06 7.80
N ALA A 48 -32.69 -7.23 8.80
CA ALA A 48 -32.02 -5.96 8.96
C ALA A 48 -30.51 -6.23 8.95
N ALA A 49 -29.85 -5.90 7.84
CA ALA A 49 -28.41 -5.84 7.80
C ALA A 49 -27.99 -4.73 8.76
N THR A 50 -27.54 -5.13 9.95
CA THR A 50 -26.71 -4.32 10.82
C THR A 50 -25.53 -3.84 9.98
N SER A 51 -25.60 -2.58 9.54
CA SER A 51 -24.45 -1.83 9.06
C SER A 51 -23.33 -2.03 10.08
N PRO A 52 -22.14 -2.53 9.69
CA PRO A 52 -20.98 -2.30 10.52
C PRO A 52 -20.71 -0.80 10.41
N ALA A 53 -21.22 -0.04 11.38
CA ALA A 53 -20.63 1.23 11.73
C ALA A 53 -19.22 0.90 12.21
N ALA A 54 -18.31 0.75 11.25
CA ALA A 54 -16.89 0.70 11.52
C ALA A 54 -16.58 2.00 12.26
N SER A 55 -16.37 1.87 13.58
CA SER A 55 -15.76 2.92 14.36
C SER A 55 -14.45 3.24 13.66
N ALA A 56 -14.46 4.33 12.89
CA ALA A 56 -13.24 4.95 12.40
C ALA A 56 -12.49 5.40 13.65
N ALA A 57 -11.64 4.51 14.17
CA ALA A 57 -10.61 4.88 15.11
C ALA A 57 -9.94 6.12 14.52
N ALA A 58 -9.86 7.19 15.31
CA ALA A 58 -9.13 8.38 14.91
C ALA A 58 -7.65 7.99 14.79
N ALA A 59 -7.27 7.47 13.62
CA ALA A 59 -5.91 7.09 13.31
C ALA A 59 -5.06 8.36 13.38
N GLY A 60 -4.17 8.42 14.36
CA GLY A 60 -3.13 9.45 14.46
C GLY A 60 -2.03 9.22 13.44
N CYS A 61 -0.89 9.87 13.64
CA CYS A 61 0.30 9.74 12.79
C CYS A 61 1.10 8.44 12.99
N GLY A 62 0.45 7.38 13.48
CA GLY A 62 1.09 6.10 13.78
C GLY A 62 0.62 4.99 12.84
N ASN A 63 1.55 4.18 12.35
CA ASN A 63 1.32 3.03 11.48
C ASN A 63 0.74 1.79 12.20
N GLY A 64 0.29 1.93 13.45
CA GLY A 64 -0.19 0.81 14.28
C GLY A 64 -1.66 0.43 14.07
N THR A 65 -2.43 1.25 13.35
CA THR A 65 -3.84 0.95 13.05
C THR A 65 -3.95 0.49 11.59
N ALA A 66 -4.55 -0.67 11.39
CA ALA A 66 -4.84 -1.17 10.05
C ALA A 66 -5.82 -0.24 9.33
N PRO A 67 -5.60 0.06 8.03
CA PRO A 67 -6.52 0.90 7.27
C PRO A 67 -7.86 0.18 7.05
N THR A 68 -8.93 0.95 6.89
CA THR A 68 -10.20 0.39 6.40
C THR A 68 -10.02 -0.07 4.95
N VAL A 69 -10.59 -1.22 4.59
CA VAL A 69 -10.43 -1.82 3.25
C VAL A 69 -11.79 -1.96 2.56
N SER A 70 -11.87 -1.53 1.30
CA SER A 70 -13.06 -1.65 0.46
C SER A 70 -12.70 -1.83 -1.03
N GLY A 71 -13.71 -1.99 -1.88
CA GLY A 71 -13.54 -2.09 -3.34
C GLY A 71 -13.23 -3.49 -3.87
N SER A 72 -13.08 -3.61 -5.20
CA SER A 72 -12.79 -4.85 -5.92
C SER A 72 -11.30 -4.95 -6.24
N GLY A 73 -10.54 -5.43 -5.25
CA GLY A 73 -9.08 -5.50 -5.28
C GLY A 73 -8.50 -6.86 -5.65
N PRO A 74 -7.20 -7.07 -5.36
CA PRO A 74 -6.55 -8.36 -5.53
C PRO A 74 -7.18 -9.44 -4.63
N ALA A 75 -6.84 -10.71 -4.87
CA ALA A 75 -7.41 -11.84 -4.13
C ALA A 75 -7.23 -11.73 -2.60
N ASP A 76 -6.11 -11.17 -2.15
CA ASP A 76 -5.87 -10.82 -0.74
C ASP A 76 -5.87 -9.28 -0.58
N THR A 77 -7.07 -8.71 -0.38
CA THR A 77 -7.23 -7.27 -0.20
C THR A 77 -6.66 -6.77 1.12
N THR A 78 -6.71 -7.57 2.19
CA THR A 78 -6.21 -7.15 3.51
C THR A 78 -4.69 -7.12 3.52
N GLY A 79 -4.02 -8.16 3.00
CA GLY A 79 -2.57 -8.18 2.85
C GLY A 79 -2.08 -7.09 1.90
N ALA A 80 -2.76 -6.87 0.77
CA ALA A 80 -2.44 -5.79 -0.15
C ALA A 80 -2.61 -4.41 0.50
N ALA A 81 -3.68 -4.17 1.26
CA ALA A 81 -3.89 -2.91 1.96
C ALA A 81 -2.83 -2.64 3.04
N GLY A 82 -2.39 -3.68 3.76
CA GLY A 82 -1.26 -3.59 4.68
C GLY A 82 0.03 -3.19 3.96
N LYS A 83 0.33 -3.84 2.82
CA LYS A 83 1.50 -3.50 2.01
C LYS A 83 1.45 -2.08 1.47
N ILE A 84 0.31 -1.64 0.96
CA ILE A 84 0.09 -0.24 0.56
C ILE A 84 0.38 0.69 1.73
N ALA A 85 -0.19 0.44 2.92
CA ALA A 85 0.03 1.31 4.07
C ALA A 85 1.51 1.43 4.46
N THR A 86 2.28 0.33 4.37
CA THR A 86 3.72 0.31 4.63
C THR A 86 4.51 1.04 3.54
N ASP A 87 4.39 0.61 2.27
CA ASP A 87 5.14 1.16 1.14
C ASP A 87 4.86 2.67 0.98
N TYR A 88 3.60 3.09 1.18
CA TYR A 88 3.18 4.49 1.10
C TYR A 88 3.74 5.32 2.26
N ALA A 89 3.77 4.79 3.49
CA ALA A 89 4.37 5.49 4.62
C ALA A 89 5.89 5.62 4.47
N GLU A 90 6.57 4.57 3.99
CA GLU A 90 8.01 4.57 3.72
C GLU A 90 8.37 5.62 2.67
N PHE A 91 7.57 5.79 1.61
CA PHE A 91 7.80 6.85 0.62
C PHE A 91 7.82 8.25 1.25
N PHE A 92 6.92 8.53 2.20
CA PHE A 92 6.84 9.85 2.84
C PHE A 92 7.74 9.99 4.07
N ASP A 93 8.27 8.91 4.64
CA ASP A 93 9.16 8.97 5.79
C ASP A 93 10.42 9.80 5.46
N PRO A 94 10.77 10.82 6.26
CA PRO A 94 11.94 11.66 6.00
C PRO A 94 13.27 10.91 6.16
N ALA A 95 13.29 9.75 6.83
CA ALA A 95 14.47 8.90 6.95
C ALA A 95 14.73 8.02 5.71
N THR A 96 13.74 7.84 4.84
CA THR A 96 13.89 7.03 3.61
C THR A 96 14.79 7.76 2.63
N SER A 97 15.80 7.05 2.10
CA SER A 97 16.73 7.62 1.14
C SER A 97 16.02 8.02 -0.16
N LEU A 98 16.55 9.01 -0.88
CA LEU A 98 15.97 9.40 -2.17
C LEU A 98 15.90 8.20 -3.13
N ASN A 99 16.92 7.32 -3.15
CA ASN A 99 16.92 6.14 -4.01
C ASN A 99 15.77 5.19 -3.67
N ASP A 100 15.48 4.97 -2.39
CA ASP A 100 14.40 4.07 -1.97
C ASP A 100 13.03 4.71 -2.25
N LYS A 101 12.89 6.03 -2.06
CA LYS A 101 11.69 6.77 -2.49
C LYS A 101 11.44 6.61 -4.00
N MET A 102 12.49 6.60 -4.82
CA MET A 102 12.35 6.39 -6.27
C MET A 102 11.88 4.98 -6.63
N ALA A 103 12.09 3.98 -5.78
CA ALA A 103 11.52 2.64 -5.96
C ALA A 103 10.03 2.56 -5.58
N LEU A 104 9.55 3.50 -4.75
CA LEU A 104 8.20 3.55 -4.19
C LEU A 104 7.28 4.56 -4.89
N VAL A 105 7.72 5.16 -6.01
CA VAL A 105 6.91 6.10 -6.80
C VAL A 105 6.73 5.60 -8.23
N GLU A 106 5.51 5.74 -8.73
CA GLU A 106 5.18 5.45 -10.12
C GLU A 106 5.92 6.42 -11.05
N ASN A 107 6.31 5.93 -12.24
CA ASN A 107 6.98 6.75 -13.25
C ASN A 107 8.21 7.49 -12.71
N ALA A 108 8.99 6.85 -11.84
CA ALA A 108 10.10 7.45 -11.10
C ALA A 108 11.02 8.31 -11.98
N GLN A 109 11.40 7.84 -13.16
CA GLN A 109 12.25 8.59 -14.11
C GLN A 109 11.62 9.93 -14.55
N LYS A 110 10.29 9.97 -14.72
CA LYS A 110 9.51 11.17 -15.08
C LYS A 110 9.54 12.18 -13.93
N VAL A 111 9.31 11.73 -12.69
CA VAL A 111 9.21 12.59 -11.50
C VAL A 111 10.54 12.86 -10.79
N ALA A 112 11.65 12.27 -11.27
CA ALA A 112 12.98 12.48 -10.69
C ALA A 112 13.36 13.97 -10.54
N PRO A 113 13.10 14.84 -11.54
CA PRO A 113 13.39 16.27 -11.40
C PRO A 113 12.56 16.93 -10.30
N ALA A 114 11.29 16.56 -10.15
CA ALA A 114 10.44 17.03 -9.05
C ALA A 114 11.00 16.59 -7.70
N MET A 115 11.35 15.31 -7.55
CA MET A 115 11.91 14.78 -6.30
C MET A 115 13.21 15.48 -5.91
N GLN A 116 14.08 15.79 -6.88
CA GLN A 116 15.32 16.56 -6.65
C GLN A 116 15.04 17.99 -6.22
N ALA A 117 14.08 18.68 -6.85
CA ALA A 117 13.71 20.05 -6.49
C ALA A 117 13.18 20.16 -5.06
N PHE A 118 12.57 19.11 -4.52
CA PHE A 118 11.98 19.09 -3.18
C PHE A 118 12.84 18.37 -2.11
N ALA A 119 13.93 17.69 -2.49
CA ALA A 119 14.78 16.93 -1.57
C ALA A 119 15.40 17.77 -0.43
N GLY A 120 15.52 19.09 -0.61
CA GLY A 120 16.04 20.03 0.40
C GLY A 120 14.94 20.84 1.12
N ASN A 121 13.66 20.55 0.90
CA ASN A 121 12.57 21.32 1.51
C ASN A 121 12.48 20.98 3.02
N PRO A 122 12.61 21.96 3.93
CA PRO A 122 12.60 21.72 5.38
C PRO A 122 11.26 21.15 5.86
N GLN A 123 10.15 21.49 5.21
CA GLN A 123 8.84 20.95 5.55
C GLN A 123 8.72 19.48 5.13
N ALA A 124 9.31 19.08 4.01
CA ALA A 124 9.36 17.67 3.58
C ALA A 124 10.13 16.81 4.59
N ALA A 125 11.19 17.34 5.21
CA ALA A 125 11.95 16.67 6.27
C ALA A 125 11.16 16.45 7.58
N GLN A 126 10.00 17.10 7.72
CA GLN A 126 9.10 16.94 8.86
C GLN A 126 7.83 16.17 8.51
N THR A 127 7.64 15.84 7.24
CA THR A 127 6.40 15.27 6.74
C THR A 127 6.44 13.75 6.86
N SER A 128 5.37 13.16 7.39
CA SER A 128 5.09 11.72 7.28
C SER A 128 3.62 11.51 6.96
N VAL A 129 3.21 10.29 6.64
CA VAL A 129 1.80 9.98 6.40
C VAL A 129 1.36 8.73 7.12
N ALA A 130 0.07 8.68 7.46
CA ALA A 130 -0.58 7.49 7.96
C ALA A 130 -1.77 7.14 7.04
N VAL A 131 -1.73 5.98 6.41
CA VAL A 131 -2.84 5.48 5.60
C VAL A 131 -3.97 5.02 6.52
N THR A 132 -5.17 5.53 6.27
CA THR A 132 -6.37 5.28 7.08
C THR A 132 -7.44 4.51 6.33
N GLY A 133 -7.40 4.54 4.99
CA GLY A 133 -8.30 3.79 4.14
C GLY A 133 -7.68 3.44 2.79
N VAL A 134 -8.02 2.26 2.29
CA VAL A 134 -7.64 1.72 1.00
C VAL A 134 -8.91 1.23 0.31
N ASP A 135 -9.28 1.88 -0.79
CA ASP A 135 -10.39 1.47 -1.64
C ASP A 135 -9.84 0.97 -2.98
N PHE A 136 -9.90 -0.34 -3.19
CA PHE A 136 -9.36 -0.94 -4.41
C PHE A 136 -10.27 -0.68 -5.61
N THR A 137 -9.72 -0.05 -6.64
CA THR A 137 -10.40 0.20 -7.92
C THR A 137 -10.10 -0.88 -8.95
N SER A 138 -9.02 -1.64 -8.77
CA SER A 138 -8.68 -2.84 -9.54
C SER A 138 -7.72 -3.75 -8.76
N ALA A 139 -7.31 -4.87 -9.35
CA ALA A 139 -6.28 -5.74 -8.78
C ALA A 139 -4.90 -5.05 -8.61
N SER A 140 -4.64 -3.95 -9.32
CA SER A 140 -3.36 -3.24 -9.35
C SER A 140 -3.49 -1.73 -9.07
N SER A 141 -4.64 -1.26 -8.60
CA SER A 141 -4.87 0.16 -8.32
C SER A 141 -5.79 0.36 -7.12
N ALA A 142 -5.49 1.36 -6.30
CA ALA A 142 -6.28 1.71 -5.13
C ALA A 142 -6.33 3.22 -4.90
N ASP A 143 -7.47 3.66 -4.38
CA ASP A 143 -7.70 5.00 -3.86
C ASP A 143 -7.36 5.02 -2.38
N ILE A 144 -6.49 5.96 -2.01
CA ILE A 144 -5.89 6.01 -0.68
C ILE A 144 -6.47 7.20 0.07
N THR A 145 -6.93 6.96 1.30
CA THR A 145 -7.18 8.03 2.27
C THR A 145 -6.11 8.01 3.33
N TYR A 146 -5.38 9.11 3.49
CA TYR A 146 -4.27 9.23 4.44
C TYR A 146 -4.31 10.55 5.20
N ASN A 147 -3.64 10.58 6.34
CA ASN A 147 -3.36 11.80 7.08
C ASN A 147 -1.93 12.24 6.75
N VAL A 148 -1.73 13.55 6.54
CA VAL A 148 -0.40 14.17 6.47
C VAL A 148 -0.04 14.67 7.86
N CYS A 149 1.17 14.33 8.28
CA CYS A 149 1.68 14.63 9.59
C CYS A 149 2.91 15.52 9.48
N LEU A 150 3.01 16.52 10.35
CA LEU A 150 4.17 17.38 10.48
C LEU A 150 4.74 17.22 11.87
N SER A 151 5.99 16.75 11.97
CA SER A 151 6.64 16.46 13.25
C SER A 151 5.78 15.57 14.19
N GLY A 152 5.10 14.57 13.61
CA GLY A 152 4.26 13.62 14.35
C GLY A 152 2.84 14.09 14.70
N ALA A 153 2.49 15.35 14.42
CA ALA A 153 1.13 15.86 14.60
C ALA A 153 0.36 15.87 13.27
N VAL A 154 -0.93 15.50 13.29
CA VAL A 154 -1.77 15.51 12.08
C VAL A 154 -1.97 16.96 11.62
N ALA A 155 -1.44 17.29 10.44
CA ALA A 155 -1.56 18.60 9.82
C ALA A 155 -2.74 18.63 8.82
N LEU A 156 -2.90 17.57 8.02
CA LEU A 156 -4.03 17.42 7.10
C LEU A 156 -4.68 16.06 7.33
N LYS A 157 -5.98 16.05 7.58
CA LYS A 157 -6.75 14.83 7.82
C LYS A 157 -7.44 14.39 6.53
N ALA A 158 -7.50 13.09 6.32
CA ALA A 158 -8.26 12.46 5.23
C ALA A 158 -7.91 13.01 3.83
N SER A 159 -6.64 13.32 3.60
CA SER A 159 -6.09 13.58 2.27
C SER A 159 -6.33 12.40 1.35
N LYS A 160 -6.39 12.69 0.04
CA LYS A 160 -6.70 11.72 -1.01
C LYS A 160 -5.49 11.48 -1.89
N GLY A 161 -5.32 10.24 -2.31
CA GLY A 161 -4.23 9.80 -3.16
C GLY A 161 -4.57 8.52 -3.90
N LYS A 162 -3.61 8.02 -4.66
CA LYS A 162 -3.69 6.75 -5.38
C LYS A 162 -2.42 5.94 -5.14
N SER A 163 -2.57 4.63 -5.19
CA SER A 163 -1.45 3.69 -5.25
C SER A 163 -1.63 2.72 -6.41
N VAL A 164 -0.52 2.38 -7.05
CA VAL A 164 -0.47 1.49 -8.21
C VAL A 164 0.52 0.37 -7.94
N LEU A 165 0.13 -0.87 -8.22
CA LEU A 165 1.00 -2.02 -8.12
C LEU A 165 1.86 -2.12 -9.38
N ASP A 166 3.17 -2.01 -9.23
CA ASP A 166 4.14 -2.18 -10.32
C ASP A 166 5.36 -2.95 -9.81
N GLY A 167 5.76 -4.00 -10.54
CA GLY A 167 6.87 -4.86 -10.13
C GLY A 167 6.70 -5.54 -8.76
N GLY A 168 5.44 -5.76 -8.31
CA GLY A 168 5.15 -6.35 -6.99
C GLY A 168 5.25 -5.37 -5.81
N VAL A 169 5.47 -4.08 -6.08
CA VAL A 169 5.55 -3.01 -5.08
C VAL A 169 4.37 -2.07 -5.27
N TRP A 170 3.70 -1.69 -4.18
CA TRP A 170 2.63 -0.69 -4.24
C TRP A 170 3.25 0.69 -4.17
N LYS A 171 3.23 1.40 -5.29
CA LYS A 171 3.87 2.70 -5.43
C LYS A 171 2.89 3.83 -5.22
N VAL A 172 3.37 4.97 -4.75
CA VAL A 172 2.63 6.24 -4.78
C VAL A 172 2.49 6.66 -6.24
N SER A 173 1.28 6.98 -6.70
CA SER A 173 1.11 7.43 -8.09
C SER A 173 1.82 8.76 -8.35
N ASP A 174 2.31 8.97 -9.57
CA ASP A 174 2.92 10.25 -9.96
C ASP A 174 1.92 11.40 -9.83
N THR A 175 0.65 11.14 -10.16
CA THR A 175 -0.46 12.09 -9.95
C THR A 175 -0.62 12.53 -8.50
N THR A 176 -0.46 11.62 -7.53
CA THR A 176 -0.56 11.97 -6.11
C THR A 176 0.63 12.80 -5.68
N LEU A 177 1.84 12.37 -6.05
CA LEU A 177 3.05 13.13 -5.74
C LEU A 177 2.95 14.54 -6.32
N CYS A 178 2.65 14.67 -7.61
CA CYS A 178 2.56 15.95 -8.28
C CYS A 178 1.48 16.86 -7.68
N GLY A 179 0.32 16.33 -7.31
CA GLY A 179 -0.73 17.11 -6.63
C GLY A 179 -0.26 17.67 -5.28
N LEU A 180 0.47 16.88 -4.50
CA LEU A 180 1.03 17.32 -3.21
C LEU A 180 2.13 18.37 -3.40
N LEU A 181 3.04 18.15 -4.35
CA LEU A 181 4.10 19.10 -4.64
C LEU A 181 3.52 20.42 -5.17
N GLN A 182 2.46 20.38 -5.97
CA GLN A 182 1.79 21.58 -6.48
C GLN A 182 1.18 22.39 -5.34
N LEU A 183 0.61 21.75 -4.32
CA LEU A 183 0.12 22.43 -3.13
C LEU A 183 1.24 23.20 -2.41
N GLN A 184 2.48 22.69 -2.43
CA GLN A 184 3.64 23.36 -1.84
C GLN A 184 4.21 24.47 -2.75
N ALA A 185 4.19 24.26 -4.07
CA ALA A 185 4.72 25.19 -5.05
C ALA A 185 3.75 26.34 -5.40
N GLY A 186 2.48 26.26 -5.00
CA GLY A 186 1.46 27.25 -5.37
C GLY A 186 1.14 27.17 -6.86
N SER A 187 1.44 28.23 -7.61
CA SER A 187 1.22 28.29 -9.08
C SER A 187 2.48 28.01 -9.90
N SER A 188 3.61 27.70 -9.25
CA SER A 188 4.85 27.42 -9.96
C SER A 188 4.81 26.04 -10.63
N PRO A 189 5.32 25.89 -11.86
CA PRO A 189 5.38 24.61 -12.54
C PRO A 189 6.38 23.68 -11.85
N ILE A 190 6.09 22.37 -11.87
CA ILE A 190 6.92 21.35 -11.24
C ILE A 190 7.52 20.45 -12.33
N PRO A 191 8.85 20.46 -12.52
CA PRO A 191 9.50 19.63 -13.53
C PRO A 191 9.15 18.14 -13.38
N GLY A 192 8.64 17.51 -14.44
CA GLY A 192 8.20 16.11 -14.40
C GLY A 192 6.74 15.91 -13.97
N CYS A 193 6.06 16.96 -13.57
CA CYS A 193 4.62 16.99 -13.28
C CYS A 193 3.90 17.79 -14.37
N SER A 194 3.40 17.07 -15.37
CA SER A 194 2.66 17.57 -16.53
C SER A 194 1.90 16.45 -17.21
#